data_AF-A0A1U8CPK1-F1
#
_entry.id   AF-A0A1U8CPK1-F1
#
_cell.length_a   1.000
_cell.length_b   1.000
_cell.length_c   1.000
_cell.angle_alpha   90.00
_cell.angle_beta   90.00
_cell.angle_gamma   90.00
#
_symmetry.space_group_name_H-M   'P 1'
#
loop_
_entity.id
_entity.type
_entity.pdbx_description
1 polymer ?
#
loop_
_entity_poly.entity_id
_entity_poly.type
_entity_poly.pdbx_seq_one_letter_code
_entity_poly.pdbx_strand_id
1 'polypeptide(L)'
;MLFSWIFISWFLQIPTFECSYNSIECLVRMNYRLNGKGNVVISGFFPAYVIYPHNKSIDWRITTFNRNFVVEFKVRNYQCILAMMFAIEEINSNPYLLPNTTLGFVVQNVPAGQRNTLENVFRILSGIDYALPNYRCARESMSAAVITGPSWAISEYIGTLLNLYKLPQFTIGSFDTTLSEKRQFSSLYQVAPKDTSLMLGIVSLMLHFHWIWVGLFIIDDHKGAQTLSDLLHPFIKNIQAFNHTGYQDVLSWKRKSHEEYDILNFWNFPKGLGLNVKVGTFSPNAPKSQKLSLSSHMIQWATGLTEIPQSVCSVSCEPGFRKTHQEGMVACCFDCTHCSENEISNETDVDQCVMCPESHYPNTKKNYCLQKSVTFLAYDDPLGKTISFISLGFTSLTVLVLWVFL
;
A
#
# COMPACT_ATOMS: atom_id res chain seq x y z
N MET A 1 10.22 68.77 -26.87
CA MET A 1 9.77 67.36 -26.74
C MET A 1 10.82 66.41 -26.14
N LEU A 2 12.10 66.79 -25.97
CA LEU A 2 13.11 65.92 -25.35
C LEU A 2 13.00 65.76 -23.82
N PHE A 3 12.44 66.74 -23.10
CA PHE A 3 12.38 66.69 -21.63
C PHE A 3 11.43 65.60 -21.08
N SER A 4 10.45 65.16 -21.88
CA SER A 4 9.50 64.11 -21.48
C SER A 4 10.13 62.71 -21.50
N TRP A 5 11.12 62.48 -22.36
CA TRP A 5 11.73 61.14 -22.53
C TRP A 5 12.76 60.84 -21.45
N ILE A 6 13.44 61.87 -20.94
CA ILE A 6 14.40 61.72 -19.83
C ILE A 6 13.67 61.33 -18.54
N PHE A 7 12.48 61.90 -18.29
CA PHE A 7 11.67 61.53 -17.13
C PHE A 7 11.13 60.10 -17.20
N ILE A 8 10.75 59.63 -18.40
CA ILE A 8 10.28 58.25 -18.61
C ILE A 8 11.43 57.25 -18.45
N SER A 9 12.63 57.58 -18.94
CA SER A 9 13.83 56.76 -18.74
C SER A 9 14.24 56.66 -17.27
N TRP A 10 14.00 57.72 -16.48
CA TRP A 10 14.32 57.72 -15.05
C TRP A 10 13.32 56.90 -14.22
N PHE A 11 12.04 56.89 -14.62
CA PHE A 11 11.03 56.00 -14.02
C PHE A 11 11.26 54.52 -14.33
N LEU A 12 11.84 54.20 -15.49
CA LEU A 12 12.21 52.82 -15.86
C LEU A 12 13.50 52.31 -15.18
N GLN A 13 14.26 53.18 -14.52
CA GLN A 13 15.46 52.85 -13.75
C GLN A 13 15.25 52.82 -12.25
N ILE A 14 14.01 53.03 -11.76
CA ILE A 14 13.68 52.77 -10.37
C ILE A 14 13.87 51.27 -10.15
N PRO A 15 14.81 50.83 -9.29
CA PRO A 15 14.92 49.42 -8.96
C PRO A 15 13.57 49.01 -8.40
N THR A 16 12.86 48.12 -9.07
CA THR A 16 11.76 47.41 -8.44
C THR A 16 12.37 46.75 -7.23
N PHE A 17 12.02 47.25 -6.04
CA PHE A 17 12.22 46.50 -4.81
C PHE A 17 11.33 45.25 -4.94
N GLU A 18 11.84 44.23 -5.64
CA GLU A 18 11.42 42.87 -5.40
C GLU A 18 11.84 42.59 -3.96
N CYS A 19 10.90 42.78 -3.03
CA CYS A 19 10.99 42.16 -1.74
C CYS A 19 11.00 40.65 -1.98
N SER A 20 12.20 40.07 -2.12
CA SER A 20 12.40 38.64 -1.93
C SER A 20 11.97 38.35 -0.51
N TYR A 21 10.77 37.81 -0.38
CA TYR A 21 10.22 37.39 0.89
C TYR A 21 11.08 36.24 1.40
N ASN A 22 11.94 36.53 2.37
CA ASN A 22 12.69 35.48 3.05
C ASN A 22 11.66 34.65 3.82
N SER A 23 11.24 33.51 3.26
CA SER A 23 10.08 32.72 3.72
C SER A 23 10.11 32.40 5.21
N ILE A 24 11.31 32.32 5.77
CA ILE A 24 11.60 32.03 7.17
C ILE A 24 11.11 33.14 8.11
N GLU A 25 11.24 34.43 7.74
CA GLU A 25 10.89 35.54 8.65
C GLU A 25 9.39 35.66 8.90
N CYS A 26 8.55 35.35 7.90
CA CYS A 26 7.11 35.36 8.08
C CYS A 26 6.61 34.12 8.83
N LEU A 27 7.21 32.96 8.57
CA LEU A 27 6.97 31.72 9.31
C LEU A 27 7.20 31.88 10.82
N VAL A 28 8.26 32.62 11.20
CA VAL A 28 8.58 32.91 12.61
C VAL A 28 7.62 33.93 13.23
N ARG A 29 6.97 34.78 12.43
CA ARG A 29 6.06 35.85 12.91
C ARG A 29 4.60 35.41 13.02
N MET A 30 4.24 34.26 12.45
CA MET A 30 2.90 33.70 12.62
C MET A 30 2.70 33.27 14.08
N ASN A 31 1.64 33.80 14.70
CA ASN A 31 1.31 33.48 16.08
C ASN A 31 0.94 31.99 16.16
N TYR A 32 1.70 31.19 16.92
CA TYR A 32 1.50 29.73 17.06
C TYR A 32 0.16 29.34 17.70
N ARG A 33 -0.61 30.33 18.13
CA ARG A 33 -1.91 30.21 18.78
C ARG A 33 -2.93 31.08 18.04
N LEU A 34 -4.01 30.45 17.59
CA LEU A 34 -5.17 31.14 17.00
C LEU A 34 -6.36 30.95 17.95
N ASN A 35 -7.02 32.04 18.32
CA ASN A 35 -8.15 32.00 19.24
C ASN A 35 -9.38 32.69 18.62
N GLY A 36 -10.55 32.08 18.75
CA GLY A 36 -11.86 32.66 18.48
C GLY A 36 -12.69 32.69 19.76
N LYS A 37 -13.40 33.80 20.00
CA LYS A 37 -14.25 33.96 21.19
C LYS A 37 -15.57 33.18 21.04
N GLY A 38 -16.03 32.60 22.13
CA GLY A 38 -17.35 31.97 22.24
C GLY A 38 -17.61 31.52 23.68
N ASN A 39 -18.87 31.25 23.99
CA ASN A 39 -19.29 30.81 25.33
C ASN A 39 -18.86 29.36 25.63
N VAL A 40 -18.62 28.57 24.58
CA VAL A 40 -18.11 27.20 24.66
C VAL A 40 -16.91 27.08 23.74
N VAL A 41 -15.77 26.60 24.23
CA VAL A 41 -14.52 26.55 23.45
C VAL A 41 -14.23 25.13 22.98
N ILE A 42 -13.80 24.97 21.73
CA ILE A 42 -13.22 23.72 21.20
C ILE A 42 -11.73 23.93 20.95
N SER A 43 -10.89 23.05 21.49
CA SER A 43 -9.44 23.14 21.26
C SER A 43 -8.98 22.25 20.11
N GLY A 44 -8.06 22.74 19.29
CA GLY A 44 -7.47 22.03 18.17
C GLY A 44 -5.95 21.89 18.29
N PHE A 45 -5.41 20.68 18.13
CA PHE A 45 -3.98 20.43 18.07
C PHE A 45 -3.59 19.90 16.70
N PHE A 46 -2.90 20.75 15.93
CA PHE A 46 -2.54 20.45 14.55
C PHE A 46 -1.04 20.70 14.31
N PRO A 47 -0.31 19.78 13.66
CA PRO A 47 1.08 19.97 13.29
C PRO A 47 1.18 20.77 11.99
N ALA A 48 0.82 22.05 12.02
CA ALA A 48 0.91 22.93 10.84
C ALA A 48 2.35 23.22 10.42
N TYR A 49 3.28 23.22 11.39
CA TYR A 49 4.71 23.43 11.16
C TYR A 49 5.53 22.26 11.70
N VAL A 50 6.53 21.83 10.95
CA VAL A 50 7.54 20.85 11.38
C VAL A 50 8.87 21.56 11.55
N ILE A 51 9.56 21.28 12.65
CA ILE A 51 10.85 21.89 12.97
C ILE A 51 11.89 20.80 12.97
N TYR A 52 12.91 20.89 12.11
CA TYR A 52 14.03 19.96 12.09
C TYR A 52 15.38 20.68 12.22
N PRO A 53 16.35 20.07 12.92
CA PRO A 53 17.70 20.62 13.00
C PRO A 53 18.32 20.61 11.60
N HIS A 54 18.96 21.71 11.21
CA HIS A 54 19.68 21.82 9.95
C HIS A 54 20.83 20.80 9.86
N ASN A 55 21.40 20.38 10.99
CA ASN A 55 22.45 19.37 11.05
C ASN A 55 22.00 18.15 11.86
N LYS A 56 21.93 16.97 11.23
CA LYS A 56 21.48 15.71 11.84
C LYS A 56 22.37 15.22 13.00
N SER A 57 23.56 15.80 13.17
CA SER A 57 24.56 15.40 14.17
C SER A 57 24.40 16.05 15.55
N ILE A 58 23.48 16.99 15.73
CA ILE A 58 23.30 17.66 17.03
C ILE A 58 22.40 16.77 17.88
N ASP A 59 22.94 16.28 19.00
CA ASP A 59 22.19 15.55 20.03
C ASP A 59 20.90 16.33 20.37
N TRP A 60 19.76 15.72 20.10
CA TRP A 60 18.42 16.28 20.36
C TRP A 60 18.23 16.67 21.83
N ARG A 61 19.14 16.23 22.72
CA ARG A 61 19.16 16.56 24.14
C ARG A 61 19.63 17.98 24.47
N ILE A 62 20.34 18.69 23.58
CA ILE A 62 20.94 20.00 23.93
C ILE A 62 19.97 21.15 23.60
N THR A 63 19.36 21.67 24.66
CA THR A 63 18.43 22.81 24.68
C THR A 63 19.17 24.13 24.62
N THR A 64 19.20 24.73 23.44
CA THR A 64 19.14 26.19 23.24
C THR A 64 18.54 26.40 21.86
N PHE A 65 17.53 27.28 21.74
CA PHE A 65 16.95 27.71 20.46
C PHE A 65 18.01 28.48 19.66
N ASN A 66 19.03 27.78 19.18
CA ASN A 66 20.06 28.34 18.32
C ASN A 66 19.52 28.34 16.88
N ARG A 67 19.90 29.33 16.08
CA ARG A 67 19.33 29.71 14.77
C ARG A 67 19.38 28.64 13.65
N ASN A 68 19.67 27.38 13.96
CA ASN A 68 19.92 26.32 12.99
C ASN A 68 18.76 25.31 12.89
N PHE A 69 17.52 25.78 12.96
CA PHE A 69 16.33 24.96 12.71
C PHE A 69 15.65 25.41 11.42
N VAL A 70 15.26 24.46 10.59
CA VAL A 70 14.42 24.71 9.42
C VAL A 70 12.98 24.45 9.82
N VAL A 71 12.11 25.40 9.49
CA VAL A 71 10.67 25.31 9.70
C VAL A 71 10.01 24.98 8.36
N GLU A 72 9.32 23.86 8.31
CA GLU A 72 8.55 23.44 7.14
C GLU A 72 7.06 23.59 7.41
N PHE A 73 6.38 24.33 6.53
CA PHE A 73 4.92 24.49 6.58
C PHE A 73 4.22 23.35 5.87
N LYS A 74 3.30 22.67 6.57
CA LYS A 74 2.49 21.59 6.02
C LYS A 74 1.12 22.12 5.64
N VAL A 75 0.99 22.55 4.37
CA VAL A 75 -0.26 23.11 3.81
C VAL A 75 -1.48 22.23 4.09
N ARG A 76 -1.36 20.90 3.90
CA ARG A 76 -2.46 19.95 4.18
C ARG A 76 -2.92 19.96 5.64
N ASN A 77 -2.00 20.13 6.59
CA ASN A 77 -2.34 20.19 8.01
C ASN A 77 -2.99 21.52 8.37
N TYR A 78 -2.56 22.61 7.71
CA TYR A 78 -3.20 23.91 7.85
C TYR A 78 -4.63 23.93 7.29
N GLN A 79 -4.91 23.19 6.21
CA GLN A 79 -6.28 23.01 5.71
C GLN A 79 -7.21 22.41 6.78
N CYS A 80 -6.71 21.53 7.67
CA CYS A 80 -7.51 21.02 8.79
C CYS A 80 -7.88 22.12 9.79
N ILE A 81 -6.98 23.07 10.05
CA ILE A 81 -7.24 24.23 10.91
C ILE A 81 -8.34 25.10 10.28
N LEU A 82 -8.21 25.40 8.99
CA LEU A 82 -9.21 26.18 8.25
C LEU A 82 -10.56 25.47 8.23
N ALA A 83 -10.59 24.15 8.02
CA ALA A 83 -11.81 23.35 8.04
C ALA A 83 -12.50 23.39 9.41
N MET A 84 -11.73 23.33 10.51
CA MET A 84 -12.28 23.48 11.86
C MET A 84 -12.88 24.87 12.07
N MET A 85 -12.17 25.93 11.66
CA MET A 85 -12.65 27.31 11.78
C MET A 85 -13.93 27.53 10.97
N PHE A 86 -13.94 27.08 9.72
CA PHE A 86 -15.09 27.15 8.83
C PHE A 86 -16.29 26.38 9.41
N ALA A 87 -16.10 25.17 9.92
CA ALA A 87 -17.17 24.39 10.53
C ALA A 87 -17.78 25.10 11.75
N ILE A 88 -16.95 25.75 12.57
CA ILE A 88 -17.43 26.52 13.73
C ILE A 88 -18.24 27.74 13.28
N GLU A 89 -17.81 28.43 12.23
CA GLU A 89 -18.52 29.57 11.65
C GLU A 89 -19.88 29.16 11.09
N GLU A 90 -19.95 28.05 10.35
CA GLU A 90 -21.18 27.48 9.83
C GLU A 90 -22.16 27.06 10.95
N ILE A 91 -21.65 26.44 12.02
CA ILE A 91 -22.48 26.06 13.18
C ILE A 91 -23.04 27.31 13.87
N ASN A 92 -22.19 28.30 14.15
CA ASN A 92 -22.63 29.54 14.81
C ASN A 92 -23.61 30.36 13.96
N SER A 93 -23.54 30.23 12.64
CA SER A 93 -24.45 30.91 11.70
C SER A 93 -25.80 30.18 11.54
N ASN A 94 -25.89 28.92 11.98
CA ASN A 94 -27.09 28.11 11.82
C ASN A 94 -27.97 28.16 13.10
N PRO A 95 -29.16 28.77 13.05
CA PRO A 95 -30.02 28.91 14.23
C PRO A 95 -30.58 27.58 14.75
N TYR A 96 -30.54 26.51 13.95
CA TYR A 96 -31.01 25.18 14.34
C TYR A 96 -29.94 24.35 15.06
N LEU A 97 -28.67 24.76 15.01
CA LEU A 97 -27.55 24.06 15.64
C LEU A 97 -27.05 24.87 16.84
N LEU A 98 -27.16 24.30 18.04
CA LEU A 98 -26.73 24.93 19.31
C LEU A 98 -27.36 26.34 19.54
N PRO A 99 -28.69 26.45 19.62
CA PRO A 99 -29.35 27.73 19.86
C PRO A 99 -28.87 28.37 21.17
N ASN A 100 -28.71 29.69 21.18
CA ASN A 100 -28.20 30.50 22.31
C ASN A 100 -26.78 30.16 22.78
N THR A 101 -26.01 29.41 21.99
CA THR A 101 -24.62 29.05 22.30
C THR A 101 -23.71 29.48 21.16
N THR A 102 -22.59 30.10 21.49
CA THR A 102 -21.54 30.44 20.53
C THR A 102 -20.33 29.55 20.76
N LEU A 103 -19.90 28.86 19.71
CA LEU A 103 -18.67 28.09 19.71
C LEU A 103 -17.48 29.00 19.42
N GLY A 104 -16.52 29.02 20.36
CA GLY A 104 -15.19 29.57 20.19
C GLY A 104 -14.18 28.47 19.92
N PHE A 105 -12.94 28.86 19.64
CA PHE A 105 -11.86 27.90 19.42
C PHE A 105 -10.51 28.37 19.94
N VAL A 106 -9.65 27.41 20.25
CA VAL A 106 -8.22 27.63 20.51
C VAL A 106 -7.43 26.61 19.71
N VAL A 107 -6.64 27.07 18.75
CA VAL A 107 -5.77 26.20 17.96
C VAL A 107 -4.34 26.36 18.41
N GLN A 108 -3.70 25.24 18.72
CA GLN A 108 -2.29 25.16 19.06
C GLN A 108 -1.52 24.39 18.00
N ASN A 109 -0.44 24.98 17.52
CA ASN A 109 0.51 24.26 16.70
C ASN A 109 1.32 23.26 17.54
N VAL A 110 1.39 22.01 17.07
CA VAL A 110 2.23 20.97 17.68
C VAL A 110 3.35 20.61 16.72
N PRO A 111 4.57 21.15 16.87
CA PRO A 111 5.68 20.79 16.00
C PRO A 111 6.03 19.31 16.15
N ALA A 112 6.49 18.68 15.07
CA ALA A 112 6.94 17.28 15.14
C ALA A 112 8.19 17.20 16.04
N GLY A 113 8.03 16.60 17.22
CA GLY A 113 9.02 16.62 18.30
C GLY A 113 8.30 16.63 19.64
N GLN A 114 8.27 15.48 20.30
CA GLN A 114 7.32 15.16 21.38
C GLN A 114 7.37 16.11 22.60
N ARG A 115 8.51 16.76 22.87
CA ARG A 115 8.81 17.46 24.14
C ARG A 115 7.78 18.50 24.58
N ASN A 116 7.29 19.34 23.67
CA ASN A 116 6.40 20.47 24.04
C ASN A 116 4.91 20.15 23.81
N THR A 117 4.59 18.92 23.40
CA THR A 117 3.21 18.52 23.07
C THR A 117 2.33 18.55 24.31
N LEU A 118 2.81 18.03 25.44
CA LEU A 118 2.02 17.98 26.68
C LEU A 118 1.92 19.35 27.37
N GLU A 119 2.92 20.21 27.20
CA GLU A 119 2.90 21.59 27.71
C GLU A 119 1.70 22.37 27.14
N ASN A 120 1.49 22.24 25.82
CA ASN A 120 0.35 22.83 25.12
C ASN A 120 -1.00 22.33 25.65
N VAL A 121 -1.07 21.07 26.08
CA VAL A 121 -2.28 20.49 26.70
C VAL A 121 -2.54 21.10 28.07
N PHE A 122 -1.51 21.19 28.93
CA PHE A 122 -1.64 21.83 30.24
C PHE A 122 -2.08 23.28 30.13
N ARG A 123 -1.60 24.01 29.10
CA ARG A 123 -2.01 25.39 28.82
C ARG A 123 -3.51 25.51 28.51
N ILE A 124 -4.09 24.54 27.80
CA ILE A 124 -5.54 24.50 27.55
C ILE A 124 -6.33 24.12 28.79
N LEU A 125 -5.84 23.15 29.57
CA LEU A 125 -6.51 22.72 30.79
C LEU A 125 -6.49 23.80 31.88
N SER A 126 -5.42 24.62 31.94
CA SER A 126 -5.27 25.70 32.91
C SER A 126 -6.05 26.97 32.57
N GLY A 127 -6.34 27.20 31.28
CA GLY A 127 -7.02 28.39 30.78
C GLY A 127 -6.15 29.64 30.71
N ILE A 128 -4.84 29.52 31.01
CA ILE A 128 -3.86 30.61 30.99
C ILE A 128 -2.68 30.24 30.08
N ASP A 129 -1.83 31.21 29.73
CA ASP A 129 -0.68 30.95 28.85
C ASP A 129 0.45 30.10 29.45
N TYR A 130 0.34 29.72 30.74
CA TYR A 130 1.31 28.89 31.43
C TYR A 130 0.80 27.46 31.65
N ALA A 131 1.69 26.49 31.46
CA ALA A 131 1.44 25.08 31.75
C ALA A 131 1.53 24.83 33.27
N LEU A 132 0.43 25.12 33.97
CA LEU A 132 0.29 24.82 35.40
C LEU A 132 -0.58 23.57 35.59
N PRO A 133 -0.01 22.41 35.98
CA PRO A 133 -0.78 21.22 36.32
C PRO A 133 -1.73 21.52 37.49
N ASN A 134 -2.92 20.93 37.49
CA ASN A 134 -3.95 21.05 38.54
C ASN A 134 -4.42 22.49 38.86
N TYR A 135 -4.05 23.49 38.07
CA TYR A 135 -4.55 24.85 38.20
C TYR A 135 -5.71 25.10 37.22
N ARG A 136 -6.71 25.86 37.63
CA ARG A 136 -7.89 26.18 36.80
C ARG A 136 -8.24 27.66 36.94
N CYS A 137 -7.96 28.43 35.89
CA CYS A 137 -8.36 29.84 35.79
C CYS A 137 -9.67 29.92 35.00
N ALA A 138 -10.77 30.21 35.68
CA ALA A 138 -12.14 30.32 35.16
C ALA A 138 -12.76 29.03 34.56
N ARG A 139 -14.00 28.71 34.97
CA ARG A 139 -14.78 27.57 34.42
C ARG A 139 -15.23 27.80 32.97
N GLU A 140 -15.32 29.05 32.53
CA GLU A 140 -15.89 29.47 31.25
C GLU A 140 -14.93 29.35 30.05
N SER A 141 -13.63 29.15 30.30
CA SER A 141 -12.59 28.98 29.28
C SER A 141 -12.18 27.53 29.03
N MET A 142 -12.81 26.55 29.69
CA MET A 142 -12.48 25.15 29.51
C MET A 142 -12.93 24.67 28.14
N SER A 143 -12.06 23.94 27.45
CA SER A 143 -12.44 23.31 26.20
C SER A 143 -13.48 22.22 26.47
N ALA A 144 -14.60 22.25 25.77
CA ALA A 144 -15.63 21.23 25.88
C ALA A 144 -15.20 19.91 25.22
N ALA A 145 -14.39 20.02 24.17
CA ALA A 145 -13.77 18.91 23.48
C ALA A 145 -12.44 19.33 22.86
N VAL A 146 -11.62 18.34 22.55
CA VAL A 146 -10.34 18.52 21.86
C VAL A 146 -10.37 17.80 20.53
N ILE A 147 -9.91 18.48 19.48
CA ILE A 147 -9.67 17.91 18.16
C ILE A 147 -8.16 17.75 17.96
N THR A 148 -7.71 16.56 17.59
CA THR A 148 -6.30 16.27 17.29
C THR A 148 -6.16 15.72 15.87
N GLY A 149 -4.98 15.86 15.27
CA GLY A 149 -4.68 15.24 13.97
C GLY A 149 -3.80 16.11 13.07
N PRO A 150 -3.42 15.63 11.87
CA PRO A 150 -3.68 14.30 11.34
C PRO A 150 -2.72 13.20 11.83
N SER A 151 -1.78 13.54 12.71
CA SER A 151 -0.80 12.58 13.25
C SER A 151 -1.43 11.71 14.34
N TRP A 152 -1.44 10.39 14.11
CA TRP A 152 -1.89 9.40 15.09
C TRP A 152 -0.99 9.41 16.34
N ALA A 153 0.33 9.50 16.15
CA ALA A 153 1.29 9.54 17.26
C ALA A 153 1.07 10.76 18.17
N ILE A 154 0.86 11.95 17.61
CA ILE A 154 0.54 13.15 18.43
C ILE A 154 -0.77 12.94 19.19
N SER A 155 -1.77 12.34 18.53
CA SER A 155 -3.07 12.07 19.14
C SER A 155 -2.98 11.06 20.29
N GLU A 156 -2.11 10.05 20.17
CA GLU A 156 -1.79 9.08 21.22
C GLU A 156 -1.20 9.79 22.45
N TYR A 157 -0.12 10.58 22.25
CA TYR A 157 0.54 11.32 23.33
C TYR A 157 -0.43 12.24 24.07
N ILE A 158 -1.20 13.05 23.34
CA ILE A 158 -2.20 13.94 23.94
C ILE A 158 -3.29 13.13 24.67
N GLY A 159 -3.72 12.02 24.07
CA GLY A 159 -4.77 11.17 24.60
C GLY A 159 -4.44 10.55 25.95
N THR A 160 -3.18 10.22 26.21
CA THR A 160 -2.76 9.71 27.54
C THR A 160 -3.10 10.70 28.65
N LEU A 161 -2.87 12.00 28.42
CA LEU A 161 -3.14 13.05 29.38
C LEU A 161 -4.64 13.40 29.44
N LEU A 162 -5.29 13.60 28.30
CA LEU A 162 -6.72 13.94 28.25
C LEU A 162 -7.61 12.85 28.87
N ASN A 163 -7.20 11.58 28.76
CA ASN A 163 -7.89 10.46 29.37
C ASN A 163 -7.88 10.49 30.91
N LEU A 164 -6.84 11.08 31.53
CA LEU A 164 -6.80 11.29 32.99
C LEU A 164 -7.83 12.34 33.43
N TYR A 165 -7.98 13.41 32.64
CA TYR A 165 -8.95 14.47 32.89
C TYR A 165 -10.36 14.17 32.38
N LYS A 166 -10.57 13.00 31.75
CA LYS A 166 -11.83 12.58 31.11
C LYS A 166 -12.38 13.60 30.09
N LEU A 167 -11.46 14.29 29.41
CA LEU A 167 -11.83 15.26 28.39
C LEU A 167 -12.03 14.55 27.04
N PRO A 168 -13.17 14.72 26.34
CA PRO A 168 -13.41 14.05 25.08
C PRO A 168 -12.47 14.57 24.00
N GLN A 169 -11.79 13.64 23.34
CA GLN A 169 -10.87 13.88 22.24
C GLN A 169 -11.42 13.27 20.95
N PHE A 170 -11.44 14.03 19.87
CA PHE A 170 -11.77 13.60 18.53
C PHE A 170 -10.53 13.68 17.65
N THR A 171 -10.05 12.54 17.15
CA THR A 171 -8.91 12.53 16.23
C THR A 171 -9.36 12.45 14.77
N ILE A 172 -8.78 13.32 13.96
CA ILE A 172 -8.92 13.39 12.50
C ILE A 172 -7.63 12.82 11.91
N GLY A 173 -7.71 12.06 10.82
CA GLY A 173 -6.55 11.44 10.18
C GLY A 173 -6.84 10.01 9.74
N SER A 174 -5.81 9.19 9.57
CA SER A 174 -6.00 7.76 9.32
C SER A 174 -6.46 7.05 10.59
N PHE A 175 -7.40 6.11 10.47
CA PHE A 175 -7.79 5.25 11.59
C PHE A 175 -6.61 4.40 12.09
N ASP A 176 -6.50 4.26 13.41
CA ASP A 176 -5.46 3.46 14.06
C ASP A 176 -6.08 2.60 15.17
N THR A 177 -5.83 1.29 15.20
CA THR A 177 -6.49 0.46 16.22
C THR A 177 -5.94 0.68 17.63
N THR A 178 -4.70 1.14 17.78
CA THR A 178 -4.09 1.45 19.09
C THR A 178 -4.90 2.49 19.84
N LEU A 179 -5.38 3.52 19.11
CA LEU A 179 -6.23 4.58 19.65
C LEU A 179 -7.65 4.11 20.02
N SER A 180 -8.04 2.88 19.64
CA SER A 180 -9.34 2.30 19.99
C SER A 180 -9.32 1.46 21.27
N GLU A 181 -8.15 1.30 21.91
CA GLU A 181 -8.03 0.56 23.15
C GLU A 181 -8.68 1.30 24.32
N LYS A 182 -9.95 0.99 24.61
CA LYS A 182 -10.74 1.67 25.64
C LYS A 182 -10.14 1.63 27.05
N ARG A 183 -9.25 0.68 27.33
CA ARG A 183 -8.51 0.63 28.62
C ARG A 183 -7.55 1.81 28.75
N GLN A 184 -6.87 2.18 27.68
CA GLN A 184 -5.89 3.26 27.65
C GLN A 184 -6.53 4.59 27.26
N PHE A 185 -7.46 4.58 26.30
CA PHE A 185 -8.11 5.76 25.74
C PHE A 185 -9.64 5.68 25.87
N SER A 186 -10.15 5.92 27.09
CA SER A 186 -11.59 5.90 27.37
C SER A 186 -12.35 7.11 26.80
N SER A 187 -11.65 8.22 26.54
CA SER A 187 -12.24 9.49 26.07
C SER A 187 -11.83 9.86 24.64
N LEU A 188 -11.15 8.97 23.90
CA LEU A 188 -10.70 9.21 22.53
C LEU A 188 -11.65 8.57 21.52
N TYR A 189 -12.05 9.36 20.52
CA TYR A 189 -12.92 8.95 19.43
C TYR A 189 -12.24 9.25 18.10
N GLN A 190 -12.24 8.28 17.19
CA GLN A 190 -11.72 8.48 15.85
C GLN A 190 -12.86 8.87 14.92
N VAL A 191 -12.66 9.96 14.18
CA VAL A 191 -13.60 10.38 13.14
C VAL A 191 -13.48 9.47 11.92
N ALA A 192 -12.26 9.01 11.65
CA ALA A 192 -12.00 8.07 10.57
C ALA A 192 -12.71 6.73 10.79
N PRO A 193 -13.23 6.10 9.73
CA PRO A 193 -13.79 4.77 9.81
C PRO A 193 -12.68 3.72 10.00
N LYS A 194 -12.98 2.65 10.76
CA LYS A 194 -12.12 1.46 10.78
C LYS A 194 -12.29 0.74 9.46
N ASP A 195 -11.40 1.00 8.51
CA ASP A 195 -11.50 0.39 7.20
C ASP A 195 -10.38 -0.62 6.91
N THR A 196 -10.80 -1.76 6.36
CA THR A 196 -9.95 -2.83 5.83
C THR A 196 -10.03 -2.91 4.31
N SER A 197 -10.88 -2.09 3.69
CA SER A 197 -11.15 -2.10 2.26
C SER A 197 -9.96 -1.60 1.46
N LEU A 198 -9.12 -0.69 2.02
CA LEU A 198 -7.87 -0.29 1.38
C LEU A 198 -6.98 -1.50 1.06
N MET A 199 -6.82 -2.43 2.02
CA MET A 199 -6.02 -3.65 1.81
C MET A 199 -6.64 -4.56 0.77
N LEU A 200 -7.96 -4.72 0.80
CA LEU A 200 -8.69 -5.46 -0.23
C LEU A 200 -8.51 -4.83 -1.62
N GLY A 201 -8.44 -3.50 -1.70
CA GLY A 201 -8.14 -2.76 -2.92
C GLY A 201 -6.75 -3.08 -3.46
N ILE A 202 -5.73 -3.07 -2.59
CA ILE A 202 -4.35 -3.44 -2.95
C ILE A 202 -4.28 -4.88 -3.46
N VAL A 203 -4.90 -5.83 -2.75
CA VAL A 203 -4.96 -7.25 -3.19
C VAL A 203 -5.67 -7.37 -4.54
N SER A 204 -6.76 -6.63 -4.74
CA SER A 204 -7.51 -6.64 -6.00
C SER A 204 -6.68 -6.12 -7.17
N LEU A 205 -5.84 -5.10 -6.95
CA LEU A 205 -4.89 -4.60 -7.96
C LEU A 205 -3.85 -5.65 -8.33
N MET A 206 -3.26 -6.32 -7.34
CA MET A 206 -2.26 -7.37 -7.59
C MET A 206 -2.84 -8.55 -8.38
N LEU A 207 -4.07 -8.96 -8.05
CA LEU A 207 -4.79 -10.00 -8.80
C LEU A 207 -5.13 -9.56 -10.23
N HIS A 208 -5.50 -8.29 -10.43
CA HIS A 208 -5.81 -7.75 -11.77
C HIS A 208 -4.60 -7.74 -12.71
N PHE A 209 -3.40 -7.45 -12.19
CA PHE A 209 -2.16 -7.44 -12.97
C PHE A 209 -1.40 -8.79 -12.95
N HIS A 210 -1.96 -9.83 -12.32
CA HIS A 210 -1.34 -11.14 -12.19
C HIS A 210 0.05 -11.10 -11.51
N TRP A 211 0.23 -10.21 -10.52
CA TRP A 211 1.47 -10.12 -9.76
C TRP A 211 1.49 -11.14 -8.62
N ILE A 212 2.50 -12.02 -8.61
CA ILE A 212 2.64 -13.11 -7.64
C ILE A 212 3.89 -12.97 -6.76
N TRP A 213 4.87 -12.17 -7.20
CA TRP A 213 6.08 -11.89 -6.45
C TRP A 213 6.15 -10.40 -6.15
N VAL A 214 5.94 -10.02 -4.89
CA VAL A 214 5.88 -8.62 -4.46
C VAL A 214 6.74 -8.40 -3.23
N GLY A 215 7.48 -7.28 -3.21
CA GLY A 215 8.19 -6.81 -2.04
C GLY A 215 7.29 -5.87 -1.22
N LEU A 216 7.23 -6.08 0.09
CA LEU A 216 6.46 -5.24 1.00
C LEU A 216 7.42 -4.48 1.92
N PHE A 217 7.42 -3.15 1.81
CA PHE A 217 8.18 -2.27 2.68
C PHE A 217 7.22 -1.62 3.68
N ILE A 218 7.50 -1.84 4.97
CA ILE A 218 6.67 -1.35 6.06
C ILE A 218 7.56 -0.58 7.03
N ILE A 219 7.01 0.48 7.60
CA ILE A 219 7.64 1.20 8.70
C ILE A 219 7.64 0.27 9.92
N ASP A 220 8.78 0.17 10.61
CA ASP A 220 8.93 -0.66 11.82
C ASP A 220 8.29 0.03 13.04
N ASP A 221 6.95 0.06 13.04
CA ASP A 221 6.13 0.52 14.15
C ASP A 221 4.88 -0.38 14.33
N HIS A 222 4.13 -0.16 15.41
CA HIS A 222 2.91 -0.94 15.70
C HIS A 222 1.89 -0.87 14.56
N LYS A 223 1.80 0.28 13.89
CA LYS A 223 0.92 0.49 12.74
C LYS A 223 1.36 -0.33 11.54
N GLY A 224 2.66 -0.44 11.32
CA GLY A 224 3.26 -1.29 10.31
C GLY A 224 2.99 -2.77 10.54
N ALA A 225 3.19 -3.26 11.77
CA ALA A 225 2.88 -4.64 12.13
C ALA A 225 1.39 -4.97 11.92
N GLN A 226 0.49 -4.03 12.25
CA GLN A 226 -0.94 -4.17 11.98
C GLN A 226 -1.25 -4.18 10.48
N THR A 227 -0.66 -3.26 9.72
CA THR A 227 -0.77 -3.18 8.25
C THR A 227 -0.37 -4.51 7.61
N LEU A 228 0.70 -5.15 8.09
CA LEU A 228 1.10 -6.49 7.65
C LEU A 228 0.01 -7.53 7.93
N SER A 229 -0.52 -7.57 9.15
CA SER A 229 -1.56 -8.52 9.55
C SER A 229 -2.86 -8.34 8.72
N ASP A 230 -3.30 -7.10 8.55
CA ASP A 230 -4.50 -6.74 7.79
C ASP A 230 -4.36 -7.01 6.29
N LEU A 231 -3.14 -7.06 5.75
CA LEU A 231 -2.84 -7.46 4.38
C LEU A 231 -2.78 -8.99 4.24
N LEU A 232 -2.05 -9.67 5.13
CA LEU A 232 -1.88 -11.14 5.06
C LEU A 232 -3.20 -11.90 5.26
N HIS A 233 -4.07 -11.42 6.14
CA HIS A 233 -5.35 -12.08 6.44
C HIS A 233 -6.25 -12.27 5.19
N PRO A 234 -6.58 -11.22 4.40
CA PRO A 234 -7.32 -11.38 3.15
C PRO A 234 -6.54 -12.13 2.06
N PHE A 235 -5.20 -12.02 2.02
CA PHE A 235 -4.40 -12.82 1.07
C PHE A 235 -4.61 -14.32 1.29
N ILE A 236 -4.47 -14.79 2.53
CA ILE A 236 -4.66 -16.22 2.87
C ILE A 236 -6.10 -16.67 2.60
N LYS A 237 -7.09 -15.84 2.98
CA LYS A 237 -8.51 -16.16 2.80
C LYS A 237 -8.94 -16.20 1.34
N ASN A 238 -8.43 -15.30 0.49
CA ASN A 238 -8.76 -15.27 -0.94
C ASN A 238 -8.08 -16.42 -1.70
N ILE A 239 -6.88 -16.86 -1.31
CA ILE A 239 -6.21 -18.03 -1.91
C ILE A 239 -7.01 -19.31 -1.64
N GLN A 240 -7.56 -19.49 -0.44
CA GLN A 240 -8.43 -20.63 -0.12
C GLN A 240 -9.76 -20.61 -0.93
N ALA A 241 -10.24 -19.43 -1.31
CA ALA A 241 -11.46 -19.25 -2.10
C ALA A 241 -11.27 -19.54 -3.61
N PHE A 242 -10.03 -19.66 -4.10
CA PHE A 242 -9.74 -20.10 -5.47
C PHE A 242 -9.73 -21.63 -5.64
N ASN A 243 -9.51 -22.39 -4.56
CA ASN A 243 -9.46 -23.85 -4.61
C ASN A 243 -10.82 -24.53 -4.37
N HIS A 244 -11.82 -23.81 -3.85
CA HIS A 244 -13.15 -24.37 -3.65
C HIS A 244 -14.21 -23.54 -4.36
N THR A 245 -14.78 -24.16 -5.39
CA THR A 245 -16.04 -23.76 -6.03
C THR A 245 -17.11 -23.45 -4.98
N GLY A 246 -17.48 -22.18 -4.88
CA GLY A 246 -18.73 -21.68 -4.29
C GLY A 246 -18.88 -21.82 -2.78
N TYR A 247 -18.93 -20.68 -2.05
CA TYR A 247 -20.14 -20.31 -1.28
C TYR A 247 -20.07 -18.87 -0.73
N GLN A 248 -21.28 -18.42 -0.39
CA GLN A 248 -21.79 -17.14 0.10
C GLN A 248 -21.32 -16.74 1.50
N ASP A 249 -21.28 -15.42 1.67
CA ASP A 249 -21.71 -14.64 2.85
C ASP A 249 -21.01 -14.88 4.19
N VAL A 250 -19.99 -14.07 4.50
CA VAL A 250 -19.68 -13.64 5.87
C VAL A 250 -19.01 -12.25 5.82
N LEU A 251 -19.79 -11.19 6.00
CA LEU A 251 -19.49 -10.03 6.87
C LEU A 251 -20.65 -9.02 6.80
N SER A 252 -21.82 -9.42 7.30
CA SER A 252 -22.85 -8.47 7.70
C SER A 252 -22.48 -7.88 9.07
N TRP A 253 -22.76 -6.58 9.22
CA TRP A 253 -22.61 -5.75 10.43
C TRP A 253 -21.25 -5.07 10.68
N LYS A 254 -20.93 -4.08 9.85
CA LYS A 254 -20.38 -2.79 10.29
C LYS A 254 -20.84 -1.71 9.31
N ARG A 255 -21.14 -0.50 9.84
CA ARG A 255 -21.78 0.65 9.14
C ARG A 255 -21.42 0.68 7.64
N LYS A 256 -22.45 0.69 6.78
CA LYS A 256 -22.34 1.04 5.36
C LYS A 256 -21.79 2.47 5.23
N SER A 257 -20.49 2.64 5.30
CA SER A 257 -19.83 3.76 4.68
C SER A 257 -19.68 3.42 3.19
N HIS A 258 -20.15 4.31 2.31
CA HIS A 258 -19.90 4.23 0.88
C HIS A 258 -18.46 4.68 0.63
N GLU A 259 -17.50 3.87 1.07
CA GLU A 259 -16.08 4.16 0.87
C GLU A 259 -15.67 3.66 -0.51
N GLU A 260 -15.77 4.55 -1.49
CA GLU A 260 -15.13 4.37 -2.79
C GLU A 260 -13.70 4.95 -2.72
N TYR A 261 -12.75 4.18 -3.25
CA TYR A 261 -11.33 4.53 -3.27
C TYR A 261 -10.91 4.96 -4.66
N ASP A 262 -10.29 6.13 -4.77
CA ASP A 262 -9.66 6.58 -6.01
C ASP A 262 -8.26 5.97 -6.15
N ILE A 263 -8.02 5.35 -7.30
CA ILE A 263 -6.70 4.83 -7.66
C ILE A 263 -6.00 5.89 -8.49
N LEU A 264 -4.88 6.40 -7.96
CA LEU A 264 -4.09 7.45 -8.59
C LEU A 264 -2.78 6.87 -9.11
N ASN A 265 -2.38 7.30 -10.30
CA ASN A 265 -1.06 7.05 -10.86
C ASN A 265 -0.25 8.35 -10.93
N PHE A 266 1.03 8.29 -10.60
CA PHE A 266 1.91 9.44 -10.60
C PHE A 266 2.60 9.60 -11.96
N TRP A 267 2.22 10.63 -12.70
CA TRP A 267 2.77 10.93 -14.01
C TRP A 267 3.93 11.91 -13.90
N ASN A 268 5.05 11.54 -14.50
CA ASN A 268 6.22 12.41 -14.63
C ASN A 268 6.19 13.11 -15.99
N PHE A 269 5.83 14.39 -16.00
CA PHE A 269 5.87 15.20 -17.20
C PHE A 269 7.31 15.69 -17.47
N PRO A 270 7.67 15.87 -18.76
CA PRO A 270 8.90 16.57 -19.13
C PRO A 270 8.98 17.91 -18.40
N LYS A 271 10.18 18.28 -17.92
CA LYS A 271 10.47 19.42 -17.02
C LYS A 271 10.25 19.18 -15.52
N GLY A 272 10.01 17.94 -15.09
CA GLY A 272 10.01 17.57 -13.67
C GLY A 272 8.71 17.87 -12.93
N LEU A 273 7.62 18.13 -13.66
CA LEU A 273 6.30 18.28 -13.06
C LEU A 273 5.71 16.88 -12.83
N GLY A 274 5.57 16.51 -11.56
CA GLY A 274 4.87 15.29 -11.15
C GLY A 274 3.39 15.57 -10.85
N LEU A 275 2.47 14.76 -11.37
CA LEU A 275 1.04 14.90 -11.12
C LEU A 275 0.39 13.56 -10.78
N ASN A 276 -0.45 13.54 -9.75
CA ASN A 276 -1.32 12.39 -9.47
C ASN A 276 -2.57 12.44 -10.38
N VAL A 277 -2.71 11.47 -11.25
CA VAL A 277 -3.83 11.34 -12.19
C VAL A 277 -4.70 10.15 -11.76
N LYS A 278 -6.02 10.36 -11.70
CA LYS A 278 -6.97 9.27 -11.39
C LYS A 278 -7.05 8.30 -12.56
N VAL A 279 -6.76 7.02 -12.29
CA VAL A 279 -6.76 5.94 -13.29
C VAL A 279 -7.81 4.87 -13.04
N GLY A 280 -8.47 4.91 -11.88
CA GLY A 280 -9.52 3.96 -11.56
C GLY A 280 -10.19 4.20 -10.23
N THR A 281 -11.12 3.32 -9.89
CA THR A 281 -11.79 3.28 -8.59
C THR A 281 -11.90 1.86 -8.05
N PHE A 282 -11.89 1.75 -6.71
CA PHE A 282 -12.14 0.51 -6.00
C PHE A 282 -13.32 0.70 -5.04
N SER A 283 -14.31 -0.17 -5.18
CA SER A 283 -15.54 -0.18 -4.37
C SER A 283 -15.70 -1.52 -3.64
N PRO A 284 -15.52 -1.59 -2.32
CA PRO A 284 -15.58 -2.84 -1.57
C PRO A 284 -16.97 -3.49 -1.59
N ASN A 285 -18.01 -2.65 -1.63
CA ASN A 285 -19.42 -3.04 -1.58
C ASN A 285 -20.01 -3.37 -2.96
N ALA A 286 -19.26 -3.18 -4.05
CA ALA A 286 -19.72 -3.49 -5.40
C ALA A 286 -19.71 -5.01 -5.67
N PRO A 287 -20.54 -5.50 -6.62
CA PRO A 287 -20.50 -6.89 -7.05
C PRO A 287 -19.11 -7.25 -7.64
N LYS A 288 -18.70 -8.53 -7.56
CA LYS A 288 -17.32 -8.99 -7.84
C LYS A 288 -16.69 -8.42 -9.12
N SER A 289 -17.44 -8.34 -10.22
CA SER A 289 -16.97 -7.84 -11.52
C SER A 289 -16.80 -6.31 -11.58
N GLN A 290 -17.40 -5.57 -10.66
CA GLN A 290 -17.39 -4.09 -10.60
C GLN A 290 -16.66 -3.56 -9.36
N LYS A 291 -16.03 -4.44 -8.57
CA LYS A 291 -15.25 -4.02 -7.39
C LYS A 291 -14.05 -3.16 -7.74
N LEU A 292 -13.44 -3.40 -8.89
CA LEU A 292 -12.28 -2.67 -9.38
C LEU A 292 -12.55 -2.20 -10.81
N SER A 293 -12.48 -0.89 -11.02
CA SER A 293 -12.56 -0.26 -12.33
C SER A 293 -11.23 0.41 -12.63
N LEU A 294 -10.56 0.00 -13.69
CA LEU A 294 -9.25 0.52 -14.09
C LEU A 294 -9.25 0.90 -15.56
N SER A 295 -8.68 2.07 -15.85
CA SER A 295 -8.37 2.50 -17.19
C SER A 295 -6.90 2.18 -17.49
N SER A 296 -6.62 0.94 -17.88
CA SER A 296 -5.24 0.45 -18.07
C SER A 296 -4.42 1.30 -19.05
N HIS A 297 -5.06 1.87 -20.07
CA HIS A 297 -4.43 2.77 -21.05
C HIS A 297 -4.01 4.14 -20.49
N MET A 298 -4.53 4.54 -19.32
CA MET A 298 -4.12 5.77 -18.62
C MET A 298 -2.98 5.52 -17.61
N ILE A 299 -2.56 4.27 -17.43
CA ILE A 299 -1.48 3.95 -16.51
C ILE A 299 -0.15 4.13 -17.23
N GLN A 300 0.59 5.19 -16.88
CA GLN A 300 2.00 5.33 -17.21
C GLN A 300 2.84 4.48 -16.26
N TRP A 301 3.60 3.54 -16.83
CA TRP A 301 4.62 2.80 -16.12
C TRP A 301 5.95 3.56 -16.12
N ALA A 302 6.95 3.05 -15.40
CA ALA A 302 8.27 3.67 -15.36
C ALA A 302 8.84 3.89 -16.77
N THR A 303 9.60 4.98 -16.95
CA THR A 303 10.16 5.40 -18.25
C THR A 303 10.88 4.25 -18.96
N GLY A 304 10.40 3.89 -20.15
CA GLY A 304 10.94 2.81 -20.97
C GLY A 304 10.05 1.56 -21.04
N LEU A 305 9.00 1.48 -20.22
CA LEU A 305 8.01 0.38 -20.27
C LEU A 305 6.75 0.83 -21.02
N THR A 306 6.48 0.19 -22.16
CA THR A 306 5.22 0.34 -22.91
C THR A 306 4.18 -0.71 -22.52
N GLU A 307 4.62 -1.78 -21.86
CA GLU A 307 3.79 -2.91 -21.45
C GLU A 307 3.67 -2.98 -19.92
N ILE A 308 2.64 -3.69 -19.45
CA ILE A 308 2.41 -3.93 -18.03
C ILE A 308 3.58 -4.76 -17.49
N PRO A 309 4.29 -4.30 -16.44
CA PRO A 309 5.40 -5.05 -15.88
C PRO A 309 4.90 -6.37 -15.27
N GLN A 310 5.62 -7.45 -15.54
CA GLN A 310 5.37 -8.73 -14.89
C GLN A 310 6.13 -8.80 -13.56
N SER A 311 5.45 -9.23 -12.51
CA SER A 311 6.03 -9.42 -11.18
C SER A 311 5.88 -10.88 -10.77
N VAL A 312 6.66 -11.74 -11.43
CA VAL A 312 6.71 -13.20 -11.21
C VAL A 312 8.13 -13.60 -10.81
N CYS A 313 8.26 -14.59 -9.93
CA CYS A 313 9.57 -15.10 -9.53
C CYS A 313 10.16 -16.01 -10.61
N SER A 314 9.35 -16.98 -11.03
CA SER A 314 9.65 -17.93 -12.09
C SER A 314 8.63 -17.75 -13.21
N VAL A 315 9.10 -17.84 -14.45
CA VAL A 315 8.23 -17.91 -15.61
C VAL A 315 7.54 -19.28 -15.65
N SER A 316 6.35 -19.34 -16.26
CA SER A 316 5.62 -20.59 -16.43
C SER A 316 6.45 -21.62 -17.22
N CYS A 317 6.43 -22.87 -16.77
CA CYS A 317 7.12 -23.96 -17.45
C CYS A 317 6.34 -24.42 -18.69
N GLU A 318 7.03 -24.48 -19.82
CA GLU A 318 6.47 -24.99 -21.08
C GLU A 318 6.23 -26.51 -21.03
N PRO A 319 5.34 -27.06 -21.89
CA PRO A 319 5.15 -28.50 -22.01
C PRO A 319 6.48 -29.22 -22.30
N GLY A 320 6.68 -30.37 -21.64
CA GLY A 320 7.96 -31.11 -21.63
C GLY A 320 8.85 -30.83 -20.41
N PHE A 321 8.52 -29.79 -19.64
CA PHE A 321 9.15 -29.46 -18.37
C PHE A 321 8.17 -29.64 -17.21
N ARG A 322 8.71 -29.88 -16.02
CA ARG A 322 7.99 -29.86 -14.74
C ARG A 322 8.59 -28.82 -13.81
N LYS A 323 7.77 -28.37 -12.86
CA LYS A 323 8.22 -27.53 -11.75
C LYS A 323 9.05 -28.35 -10.77
N THR A 324 10.12 -27.74 -10.29
CA THR A 324 10.96 -28.28 -9.23
C THR A 324 11.20 -27.22 -8.18
N HIS A 325 10.82 -27.52 -6.95
CA HIS A 325 11.03 -26.65 -5.81
C HIS A 325 12.34 -27.04 -5.12
N GLN A 326 13.29 -26.11 -5.06
CA GLN A 326 14.51 -26.30 -4.30
C GLN A 326 14.29 -25.98 -2.82
N GLU A 327 15.02 -26.67 -1.94
CA GLU A 327 14.96 -26.42 -0.50
C GLU A 327 15.44 -24.99 -0.20
N GLY A 328 14.59 -24.19 0.47
CA GLY A 328 14.84 -22.78 0.77
C GLY A 328 14.21 -21.77 -0.20
N MET A 329 13.62 -22.20 -1.32
CA MET A 329 12.84 -21.31 -2.20
C MET A 329 11.43 -21.05 -1.65
N VAL A 330 10.91 -19.83 -1.86
CA VAL A 330 9.51 -19.50 -1.55
C VAL A 330 8.56 -20.19 -2.53
N ALA A 331 7.32 -20.45 -2.13
CA ALA A 331 6.38 -21.31 -2.87
C ALA A 331 6.12 -20.91 -4.35
N CYS A 332 6.17 -19.62 -4.68
CA CYS A 332 5.98 -19.13 -6.05
C CYS A 332 7.24 -19.16 -6.93
N CYS A 333 8.38 -19.55 -6.36
CA CYS A 333 9.65 -19.72 -7.08
C CYS A 333 9.91 -21.22 -7.29
N PHE A 334 10.16 -21.58 -8.54
CA PHE A 334 10.47 -22.93 -8.98
C PHE A 334 11.39 -22.91 -10.19
N ASP A 335 12.14 -23.99 -10.40
CA ASP A 335 12.89 -24.22 -11.62
C ASP A 335 12.10 -25.13 -12.56
N CYS A 336 12.23 -24.90 -13.86
CA CYS A 336 11.69 -25.79 -14.88
C CYS A 336 12.73 -26.86 -15.23
N THR A 337 12.48 -28.10 -14.83
CA THR A 337 13.33 -29.24 -15.17
C THR A 337 12.69 -30.09 -16.24
N HIS A 338 13.48 -30.54 -17.20
CA HIS A 338 13.00 -31.36 -18.30
C HIS A 338 12.54 -32.73 -17.77
N CYS A 339 11.44 -33.27 -18.30
CA CYS A 339 10.95 -34.59 -17.89
C CYS A 339 11.99 -35.69 -18.17
N SER A 340 11.92 -36.79 -17.41
CA SER A 340 12.84 -37.95 -17.50
C SER A 340 12.67 -38.71 -18.82
N GLU A 341 13.55 -39.66 -19.17
CA GLU A 341 13.57 -40.30 -20.51
C GLU A 341 12.26 -41.00 -20.95
N ASN A 342 11.40 -41.43 -20.01
CA ASN A 342 10.11 -42.09 -20.31
C ASN A 342 8.88 -41.27 -19.90
N GLU A 343 9.10 -40.03 -19.48
CA GLU A 343 8.06 -39.16 -18.93
C GLU A 343 7.79 -37.98 -19.86
N ILE A 344 6.54 -37.50 -19.86
CA ILE A 344 6.11 -36.31 -20.62
C ILE A 344 5.35 -35.33 -19.74
N SER A 345 5.26 -34.10 -20.23
CA SER A 345 4.40 -33.05 -19.69
C SER A 345 3.63 -32.44 -20.87
N ASN A 346 2.32 -32.67 -20.92
CA ASN A 346 1.44 -32.18 -22.00
C ASN A 346 0.89 -30.78 -21.73
N GLU A 347 0.79 -30.38 -20.46
CA GLU A 347 0.28 -29.09 -20.00
C GLU A 347 1.41 -28.20 -19.48
N THR A 348 1.19 -26.89 -19.47
CA THR A 348 2.12 -25.94 -18.84
C THR A 348 2.06 -26.07 -17.33
N ASP A 349 3.16 -25.78 -16.65
CA ASP A 349 3.17 -25.56 -15.19
C ASP A 349 2.79 -26.77 -14.33
N VAL A 350 3.08 -28.00 -14.81
CA VAL A 350 2.85 -29.25 -14.07
C VAL A 350 3.88 -29.50 -12.95
N ASP A 351 3.44 -30.06 -11.83
CA ASP A 351 4.31 -30.44 -10.71
C ASP A 351 5.00 -31.81 -10.93
N GLN A 352 4.34 -32.71 -11.64
CA GLN A 352 4.83 -34.05 -11.92
C GLN A 352 4.61 -34.44 -13.38
N CYS A 353 5.63 -35.02 -14.01
CA CYS A 353 5.52 -35.57 -15.36
C CYS A 353 4.76 -36.92 -15.31
N VAL A 354 4.12 -37.28 -16.42
CA VAL A 354 3.40 -38.54 -16.57
C VAL A 354 4.19 -39.52 -17.43
N MET A 355 4.18 -40.80 -17.07
CA MET A 355 4.84 -41.85 -17.84
C MET A 355 4.05 -42.18 -19.11
N CYS A 356 4.76 -42.39 -20.23
CA CYS A 356 4.12 -42.93 -21.44
C CYS A 356 3.71 -44.40 -21.26
N PRO A 357 2.60 -44.85 -21.86
CA PRO A 357 2.25 -46.28 -21.92
C PRO A 357 3.37 -47.10 -22.59
N GLU A 358 3.51 -48.38 -22.25
CA GLU A 358 4.59 -49.23 -22.77
C GLU A 358 4.66 -49.33 -24.30
N SER A 359 3.53 -49.22 -24.98
CA SER A 359 3.41 -49.22 -26.44
C SER A 359 3.87 -47.93 -27.11
N HIS A 360 4.15 -46.89 -26.32
CA HIS A 360 4.55 -45.57 -26.78
C HIS A 360 5.93 -45.18 -26.24
N TYR A 361 6.52 -44.15 -26.83
CA TYR A 361 7.75 -43.51 -26.38
C TYR A 361 7.57 -41.99 -26.45
N PRO A 362 8.21 -41.20 -25.58
CA PRO A 362 8.10 -39.75 -25.61
C PRO A 362 8.80 -39.18 -26.83
N ASN A 363 8.23 -38.10 -27.39
CA ASN A 363 8.90 -37.35 -28.46
C ASN A 363 10.12 -36.57 -27.93
N THR A 364 10.93 -36.00 -28.83
CA THR A 364 12.17 -35.28 -28.46
C THR A 364 11.93 -34.10 -27.50
N LYS A 365 10.78 -33.42 -27.62
CA LYS A 365 10.37 -32.32 -26.74
C LYS A 365 9.67 -32.79 -25.45
N LYS A 366 9.45 -34.09 -25.29
CA LYS A 366 8.73 -34.74 -24.17
C LYS A 366 7.36 -34.13 -23.84
N ASN A 367 6.65 -33.64 -24.85
CA ASN A 367 5.31 -33.10 -24.69
C ASN A 367 4.19 -34.03 -25.20
N TYR A 368 4.52 -35.04 -26.00
CA TYR A 368 3.56 -36.06 -26.45
C TYR A 368 4.20 -37.46 -26.49
N CYS A 369 3.37 -38.48 -26.27
CA CYS A 369 3.74 -39.88 -26.47
C CYS A 369 3.46 -40.30 -27.92
N LEU A 370 4.45 -40.87 -28.59
CA LEU A 370 4.38 -41.41 -29.94
C LEU A 370 4.35 -42.94 -29.90
N GLN A 371 3.59 -43.58 -30.78
CA GLN A 371 3.49 -45.04 -30.80
C GLN A 371 4.78 -45.67 -31.32
N LYS A 372 5.27 -46.72 -30.64
CA LYS A 372 6.44 -47.49 -31.10
C LYS A 372 6.07 -48.21 -32.40
N SER A 373 6.90 -48.07 -33.43
CA SER A 373 6.80 -48.90 -34.64
C SER A 373 7.24 -50.32 -34.31
N VAL A 374 6.44 -51.32 -34.67
CA VAL A 374 6.84 -52.72 -34.56
C VAL A 374 7.91 -53.04 -35.60
N THR A 375 9.12 -53.35 -35.15
CA THR A 375 10.16 -53.95 -36.00
C THR A 375 9.99 -55.46 -35.94
N PHE A 376 9.42 -56.06 -36.97
CA PHE A 376 9.44 -57.51 -37.14
C PHE A 376 10.70 -57.88 -37.91
N LEU A 377 11.32 -59.01 -37.55
CA LEU A 377 12.41 -59.57 -38.35
C LEU A 377 11.81 -60.13 -39.63
N ALA A 378 11.88 -59.37 -40.71
CA ALA A 378 11.33 -59.77 -41.99
C ALA A 378 12.22 -60.84 -42.64
N TYR A 379 11.64 -61.72 -43.46
CA TYR A 379 12.42 -62.68 -44.25
C TYR A 379 13.46 -61.98 -45.12
N ASP A 380 13.15 -60.78 -45.63
CA ASP A 380 14.05 -60.03 -46.50
C ASP A 380 15.25 -59.42 -45.77
N ASP A 381 15.19 -59.32 -44.43
CA ASP A 381 16.27 -58.79 -43.61
C ASP A 381 17.48 -59.72 -43.64
N PRO A 382 18.71 -59.20 -43.55
CA PRO A 382 19.92 -60.01 -43.58
C PRO A 382 19.88 -61.16 -42.57
N LEU A 383 19.50 -60.86 -41.32
CA LEU A 383 19.36 -61.84 -40.24
C LEU A 383 18.22 -62.86 -40.49
N GLY A 384 17.10 -62.40 -41.06
CA GLY A 384 15.97 -63.27 -41.43
C GLY A 384 16.35 -64.29 -42.50
N LYS A 385 17.11 -63.86 -43.51
CA LYS A 385 17.68 -64.75 -44.54
C LYS A 385 18.64 -65.77 -43.92
N THR A 386 19.58 -65.33 -43.09
CA THR A 386 20.59 -66.23 -42.50
C THR A 386 19.94 -67.33 -41.68
N ILE A 387 18.96 -67.01 -40.83
CA ILE A 387 18.26 -67.98 -39.99
C ILE A 387 17.47 -68.97 -40.85
N SER A 388 16.82 -68.49 -41.92
CA SER A 388 16.07 -69.33 -42.85
C SER A 388 16.98 -70.34 -43.57
N PHE A 389 18.14 -69.90 -44.05
CA PHE A 389 19.13 -70.78 -44.69
C PHE A 389 19.71 -71.81 -43.72
N ILE A 390 20.01 -71.40 -42.49
CA ILE A 390 20.49 -72.30 -41.44
C ILE A 390 19.44 -73.38 -41.14
N SER A 391 18.17 -72.99 -41.01
CA SER A 391 17.07 -73.92 -40.78
C SER A 391 16.93 -74.93 -41.93
N LEU A 392 16.96 -74.47 -43.18
CA LEU A 392 16.90 -75.32 -44.36
C LEU A 392 18.08 -76.31 -44.44
N GLY A 393 19.28 -75.85 -44.08
CA GLY A 393 20.48 -76.66 -43.99
C GLY A 393 20.33 -77.78 -42.95
N PHE A 394 19.84 -77.45 -41.75
CA PHE A 394 19.58 -78.46 -40.72
C PHE A 394 18.49 -79.45 -41.13
N THR A 395 17.41 -78.99 -41.78
CA THR A 395 16.36 -79.89 -42.29
C THR A 395 16.93 -80.85 -43.34
N SER A 396 17.73 -80.35 -44.28
CA SER A 396 18.40 -81.19 -45.28
C SER A 396 19.33 -82.22 -44.63
N LEU A 397 20.08 -81.82 -43.60
CA LEU A 397 20.95 -82.73 -42.84
C LEU A 397 20.13 -83.84 -42.16
N THR A 398 19.00 -83.51 -41.53
CA THR A 398 18.14 -84.50 -40.87
C THR A 398 17.54 -85.52 -41.84
N VAL A 399 17.14 -85.10 -43.05
CA VAL A 399 16.65 -86.01 -44.10
C VAL A 399 17.75 -86.96 -44.55
N LEU A 400 18.97 -86.45 -44.71
CA LEU A 400 20.13 -87.24 -45.13
C LEU A 400 20.51 -88.29 -44.06
N VAL A 401 20.46 -87.91 -42.79
CA VAL A 401 20.66 -88.83 -41.67
C VAL A 401 19.58 -89.90 -41.64
N LEU A 402 18.29 -89.53 -41.76
CA LEU A 402 17.19 -90.49 -41.82
C LEU A 402 17.33 -91.48 -42.99
N TRP A 403 17.81 -91.03 -44.14
CA TRP A 403 18.05 -91.89 -45.31
C TRP A 403 19.17 -92.91 -45.11
N VAL A 404 20.17 -92.61 -44.27
CA VAL A 404 21.24 -93.58 -43.92
C VAL A 404 20.74 -94.66 -42.97
N PHE A 405 19.73 -94.36 -42.15
CA PHE A 405 19.19 -95.27 -41.14
C PHE A 405 17.92 -96.03 -41.59
N LEU A 406 17.47 -95.85 -42.82
CA LEU A 406 16.35 -96.54 -43.49
C LEU A 406 16.89 -97.49 -44.56
#